data_AF-A0A9Q8QGK7-F1
#
_entry.id   AF-A0A9Q8QGK7-F1
#
_cell.length_a   1.000
_cell.length_b   1.000
_cell.length_c   1.000
_cell.angle_alpha   90.00
_cell.angle_beta   90.00
_cell.angle_gamma   90.00
#
_symmetry.space_group_name_H-M   'P 1'
#
loop_
_entity.id
_entity.type
_entity.pdbx_description
1 polymer ?
#
loop_
_entity_poly.entity_id
_entity_poly.type
_entity_poly.pdbx_seq_one_letter_code
_entity_poly.pdbx_strand_id
1 'polypeptide(L)'
;MKCGTNNGLLPGSWSEYVKCAEHYVAIKPKNLSFSDAASLPLAGVTALQVLGKYKGSLEGKTVFIPAGLSGTGAYACQLAKNIFHAGKVITTVSTSKIPKVAELLGQGVVDQIIDYTKQDPAKVIPARSVDFFFDTTGQAMQFLSLMVPSTSLIVSISTKPSATTLQASSVMRRPDNPRIPWFGRVFLNGGDALRRLRAWRWGVEYMYWFLDPTGKDLDTLRGYVEDGKLVPVVGARVDMRDIAKVREACELTYRGKGGLGKTVLEVIRT
;
A
#
# COMPACT_ATOMS: atom_id res chain seq x y z
N MET A 1 8.59 19.65 -6.44
CA MET A 1 7.18 19.33 -6.13
C MET A 1 6.82 18.00 -6.76
N LYS A 2 5.97 17.18 -6.13
CA LYS A 2 5.50 15.91 -6.71
C LYS A 2 4.00 15.78 -6.59
N CYS A 3 3.38 15.27 -7.64
CA CYS A 3 1.95 15.07 -7.75
C CYS A 3 1.62 13.60 -7.43
N GLY A 4 0.72 13.38 -6.48
CA GLY A 4 0.50 12.06 -5.86
C GLY A 4 -0.43 11.07 -6.56
N THR A 5 -0.86 11.23 -7.83
CA THR A 5 -1.78 10.26 -8.45
C THR A 5 -1.66 10.05 -9.96
N ASN A 6 -2.13 8.87 -10.41
CA ASN A 6 -2.51 8.52 -11.79
C ASN A 6 -4.04 8.34 -11.89
N ASN A 7 -4.83 9.36 -11.51
CA ASN A 7 -6.30 9.22 -11.39
C ASN A 7 -7.11 9.83 -12.54
N GLY A 8 -6.59 9.80 -13.77
CA GLY A 8 -7.33 10.20 -14.98
C GLY A 8 -7.72 11.69 -15.05
N LEU A 9 -7.30 12.50 -14.07
CA LEU A 9 -7.50 13.96 -13.99
C LEU A 9 -6.21 14.75 -13.97
N LEU A 10 -5.10 14.05 -13.74
CA LEU A 10 -3.77 14.60 -13.80
C LEU A 10 -3.10 13.91 -14.99
N PRO A 11 -2.52 14.65 -15.95
CA PRO A 11 -1.66 14.03 -16.95
C PRO A 11 -0.64 13.16 -16.23
N GLY A 12 -0.34 11.98 -16.76
CA GLY A 12 0.60 11.04 -16.13
C GLY A 12 1.91 11.74 -15.79
N SER A 13 2.57 11.33 -14.71
CA SER A 13 3.79 11.97 -14.21
C SER A 13 5.07 11.55 -14.94
N TRP A 14 4.95 10.82 -16.06
CA TRP A 14 6.07 10.40 -16.91
C TRP A 14 6.34 11.45 -18.00
N SER A 15 6.55 12.68 -17.56
CA SER A 15 6.76 13.87 -18.39
C SER A 15 7.66 14.85 -17.66
N GLU A 16 8.36 15.70 -18.41
CA GLU A 16 9.24 16.72 -17.82
C GLU A 16 8.43 17.72 -16.96
N TYR A 17 7.17 17.95 -17.34
CA TYR A 17 6.24 18.82 -16.62
C TYR A 17 4.88 18.15 -16.45
N VAL A 18 4.26 18.35 -15.29
CA VAL A 18 2.90 17.88 -14.99
C VAL A 18 2.11 18.99 -14.29
N LYS A 19 0.87 19.22 -14.75
CA LYS A 19 -0.06 20.11 -14.05
C LYS A 19 -0.65 19.38 -12.86
N CYS A 20 -0.62 19.98 -11.68
CA CYS A 20 -1.16 19.41 -10.45
C CYS A 20 -1.85 20.50 -9.63
N ALA A 21 -2.95 20.13 -8.96
CA ALA A 21 -3.58 21.02 -8.00
C ALA A 21 -2.69 21.17 -6.75
N GLU A 22 -2.63 22.36 -6.17
CA GLU A 22 -1.76 22.69 -5.04
C GLU A 22 -1.97 21.74 -3.85
N HIS A 23 -3.23 21.36 -3.57
CA HIS A 23 -3.57 20.48 -2.45
C HIS A 23 -3.08 19.03 -2.60
N TYR A 24 -2.49 18.65 -3.74
CA TYR A 24 -1.84 17.35 -3.97
C TYR A 24 -0.31 17.41 -3.88
N VAL A 25 0.25 18.58 -3.55
CA VAL A 25 1.69 18.82 -3.53
C VAL A 25 2.17 18.97 -2.09
N ALA A 26 3.38 18.50 -1.84
CA ALA A 26 4.13 18.74 -0.62
C ALA A 26 5.60 19.05 -0.94
N ILE A 27 6.30 19.58 0.06
CA ILE A 27 7.74 19.85 -0.05
C ILE A 27 8.50 18.51 0.02
N LYS A 28 9.54 18.37 -0.81
CA LYS A 28 10.40 17.19 -0.79
C LYS A 28 11.15 17.11 0.56
N PRO A 29 11.29 15.94 1.20
CA PRO A 29 12.18 15.77 2.33
C PRO A 29 13.59 16.26 2.02
N LYS A 30 14.19 17.03 2.92
CA LYS A 30 15.52 17.66 2.72
C LYS A 30 16.62 16.62 2.58
N ASN A 31 16.51 15.51 3.31
CA ASN A 31 17.46 14.42 3.36
C ASN A 31 17.33 13.39 2.22
N LEU A 32 16.40 13.57 1.27
CA LEU A 32 16.22 12.64 0.16
C LEU A 32 16.59 13.24 -1.20
N SER A 33 17.10 12.38 -2.08
CA SER A 33 17.20 12.68 -3.50
C SER A 33 15.80 12.85 -4.15
N PHE A 34 15.76 13.41 -5.35
CA PHE A 34 14.51 13.44 -6.11
C PHE A 34 14.03 12.05 -6.51
N SER A 35 14.91 11.08 -6.79
CA SER A 35 14.45 9.73 -7.12
C SER A 35 13.84 9.03 -5.90
N ASP A 36 14.48 9.12 -4.73
CA ASP A 36 13.98 8.50 -3.50
C ASP A 36 12.64 9.06 -3.07
N ALA A 37 12.52 10.38 -3.04
CA ALA A 37 11.27 11.01 -2.66
C ALA A 37 10.12 10.70 -3.65
N ALA A 38 10.40 10.16 -4.85
CA ALA A 38 9.37 9.87 -5.86
C ALA A 38 8.67 8.54 -5.57
N SER A 39 9.32 7.69 -4.77
CA SER A 39 8.77 6.41 -4.35
C SER A 39 7.73 6.53 -3.23
N LEU A 40 7.73 7.64 -2.49
CA LEU A 40 6.87 7.85 -1.31
C LEU A 40 5.39 8.07 -1.62
N PRO A 41 4.98 8.98 -2.54
CA PRO A 41 3.63 9.55 -2.48
C PRO A 41 2.49 8.55 -2.55
N LEU A 42 2.47 7.70 -3.58
CA LEU A 42 1.38 6.75 -3.77
C LEU A 42 1.37 5.70 -2.66
N ALA A 43 2.52 5.06 -2.42
CA ALA A 43 2.60 3.87 -1.58
C ALA A 43 2.62 4.21 -0.08
N GLY A 44 3.36 5.25 0.30
CA GLY A 44 3.44 5.76 1.67
C GLY A 44 2.11 6.33 2.16
N VAL A 45 1.43 7.16 1.34
CA VAL A 45 0.13 7.75 1.77
C VAL A 45 -0.93 6.65 1.88
N THR A 46 -0.93 5.70 0.94
CA THR A 46 -1.84 4.54 1.04
C THR A 46 -1.61 3.80 2.35
N ALA A 47 -0.34 3.53 2.70
CA ALA A 47 -0.03 2.81 3.93
C ALA A 47 -0.42 3.60 5.19
N LEU A 48 -0.11 4.89 5.25
CA LEU A 48 -0.46 5.79 6.35
C LEU A 48 -1.97 5.82 6.59
N GLN A 49 -2.75 6.02 5.52
CA GLN A 49 -4.21 6.11 5.62
C GLN A 49 -4.83 4.77 6.02
N VAL A 50 -4.33 3.64 5.50
CA VAL A 50 -4.86 2.31 5.82
C VAL A 50 -4.60 1.97 7.28
N LEU A 51 -3.38 2.16 7.78
CA LEU A 51 -3.05 1.92 9.19
C LEU A 51 -3.89 2.83 10.11
N GLY A 52 -4.13 4.08 9.70
CA GLY A 52 -5.02 5.01 10.39
C GLY A 52 -6.50 4.62 10.41
N LYS A 53 -6.92 3.51 9.76
CA LYS A 53 -8.30 2.99 9.89
C LYS A 53 -8.49 2.09 11.09
N TYR A 54 -7.43 1.62 11.72
CA TYR A 54 -7.58 0.84 12.94
C TYR A 54 -8.16 1.74 14.04
N LYS A 55 -9.24 1.28 14.68
CA LYS A 55 -9.90 2.02 15.76
C LYS A 55 -9.11 1.80 17.05
N GLY A 56 -8.45 2.84 17.53
CA GLY A 56 -7.61 2.78 18.74
C GLY A 56 -6.13 2.59 18.41
N SER A 57 -5.37 2.07 19.39
CA SER A 57 -3.93 1.87 19.25
C SER A 57 -3.58 0.47 18.71
N LEU A 58 -2.57 0.40 17.85
CA LEU A 58 -1.97 -0.87 17.42
C LEU A 58 -0.89 -1.36 18.42
N GLU A 59 -0.63 -0.63 19.49
CA GLU A 59 0.28 -1.07 20.57
C GLU A 59 -0.15 -2.41 21.15
N GLY A 60 0.81 -3.34 21.24
CA GLY A 60 0.57 -4.71 21.68
C GLY A 60 -0.27 -5.57 20.72
N LYS A 61 -0.70 -5.02 19.58
CA LYS A 61 -1.51 -5.73 18.58
C LYS A 61 -0.66 -6.42 17.53
N THR A 62 -1.21 -7.50 16.96
CA THR A 62 -0.58 -8.20 15.83
C THR A 62 -1.12 -7.67 14.51
N VAL A 63 -0.20 -7.17 13.69
CA VAL A 63 -0.44 -6.63 12.36
C VAL A 63 0.11 -7.58 11.31
N PHE A 64 -0.73 -8.01 10.37
CA PHE A 64 -0.32 -8.79 9.20
C PHE A 64 -0.28 -7.91 7.95
N ILE A 65 0.89 -7.83 7.31
CA ILE A 65 1.12 -7.07 6.07
C ILE A 65 1.87 -7.99 5.09
N PRO A 66 1.20 -8.73 4.20
CA PRO A 66 1.86 -9.57 3.21
C PRO A 66 2.65 -8.74 2.18
N ALA A 67 3.55 -9.40 1.48
CA ALA A 67 4.41 -8.80 0.46
C ALA A 67 5.18 -7.57 1.00
N GLY A 68 5.87 -7.73 2.15
CA GLY A 68 6.53 -6.63 2.87
C GLY A 68 7.64 -5.91 2.11
N LEU A 69 8.17 -6.49 1.03
CA LEU A 69 9.12 -5.82 0.13
C LEU A 69 8.49 -5.35 -1.18
N SER A 70 7.16 -5.23 -1.24
CA SER A 70 6.45 -4.52 -2.31
C SER A 70 6.47 -3.01 -2.08
N GLY A 71 6.06 -2.23 -3.09
CA GLY A 71 6.00 -0.76 -2.97
C GLY A 71 5.21 -0.29 -1.76
N THR A 72 3.98 -0.78 -1.56
CA THR A 72 3.14 -0.39 -0.41
C THR A 72 3.51 -1.17 0.86
N GLY A 73 3.79 -2.47 0.74
CA GLY A 73 4.12 -3.32 1.89
C GLY A 73 5.35 -2.83 2.67
N ALA A 74 6.35 -2.31 1.97
CA ALA A 74 7.57 -1.79 2.59
C ALA A 74 7.31 -0.60 3.51
N TYR A 75 6.51 0.38 3.05
CA TYR A 75 6.11 1.50 3.89
C TYR A 75 5.14 1.07 4.98
N ALA A 76 4.23 0.16 4.69
CA ALA A 76 3.27 -0.34 5.66
C ALA A 76 3.95 -1.03 6.85
N CYS A 77 4.96 -1.87 6.63
CA CYS A 77 5.68 -2.54 7.72
C CYS A 77 6.41 -1.51 8.60
N GLN A 78 7.12 -0.56 7.99
CA GLN A 78 7.84 0.50 8.70
C GLN A 78 6.88 1.38 9.51
N LEU A 79 5.80 1.86 8.90
CA LEU A 79 4.81 2.69 9.58
C LEU A 79 4.13 1.93 10.72
N ALA A 80 3.73 0.67 10.49
CA ALA A 80 3.10 -0.16 11.52
C ALA A 80 3.98 -0.27 12.76
N LYS A 81 5.29 -0.54 12.60
CA LYS A 81 6.22 -0.64 13.73
C LYS A 81 6.60 0.71 14.33
N ASN A 82 7.05 1.65 13.50
CA ASN A 82 7.76 2.85 13.97
C ASN A 82 6.82 3.99 14.37
N ILE A 83 5.61 4.04 13.78
CA ILE A 83 4.66 5.15 13.96
C ILE A 83 3.41 4.69 14.71
N PHE A 84 2.89 3.51 14.36
CA PHE A 84 1.69 2.96 15.02
C PHE A 84 2.04 1.99 16.16
N HIS A 85 3.32 1.78 16.43
CA HIS A 85 3.83 1.01 17.57
C HIS A 85 3.25 -0.41 17.66
N ALA A 86 2.98 -1.04 16.51
CA ALA A 86 2.47 -2.40 16.44
C ALA A 86 3.31 -3.36 17.28
N GLY A 87 2.64 -4.11 18.17
CA GLY A 87 3.31 -5.08 19.04
C GLY A 87 4.05 -6.14 18.23
N LYS A 88 3.40 -6.67 17.19
CA LYS A 88 3.97 -7.67 16.29
C LYS A 88 3.62 -7.37 14.84
N VAL A 89 4.62 -7.29 13.97
CA VAL A 89 4.47 -7.15 12.51
C VAL A 89 4.84 -8.46 11.83
N ILE A 90 3.88 -9.05 11.13
CA ILE A 90 4.04 -10.27 10.33
C ILE A 90 4.05 -9.89 8.86
N THR A 91 5.00 -10.42 8.08
CA THR A 91 5.02 -10.23 6.63
C THR A 91 5.32 -11.51 5.87
N THR A 92 5.05 -11.48 4.56
CA THR A 92 5.43 -12.54 3.62
C THR A 92 6.40 -12.00 2.57
N VAL A 93 7.43 -12.78 2.26
CA VAL A 93 8.36 -12.53 1.15
C VAL A 93 8.79 -13.88 0.52
N SER A 94 9.38 -13.84 -0.67
CA SER A 94 9.96 -15.05 -1.29
C SER A 94 11.31 -15.40 -0.64
N THR A 95 11.75 -16.65 -0.73
CA THR A 95 13.03 -17.12 -0.13
C THR A 95 14.19 -16.17 -0.37
N SER A 96 14.42 -15.76 -1.62
CA SER A 96 15.54 -14.88 -2.00
C SER A 96 15.48 -13.46 -1.42
N LYS A 97 14.33 -13.06 -0.88
CA LYS A 97 14.04 -11.74 -0.35
C LYS A 97 14.12 -11.65 1.17
N ILE A 98 14.08 -12.78 1.87
CA ILE A 98 14.19 -12.85 3.34
C ILE A 98 15.39 -12.07 3.88
N PRO A 99 16.64 -12.27 3.40
CA PRO A 99 17.79 -11.55 3.95
C PRO A 99 17.73 -10.04 3.72
N LYS A 100 16.96 -9.58 2.72
CA LYS A 100 16.81 -8.17 2.38
C LYS A 100 15.80 -7.43 3.26
N VAL A 101 15.01 -8.13 4.07
CA VAL A 101 13.96 -7.51 4.88
C VAL A 101 14.57 -6.54 5.90
N ALA A 102 15.53 -7.00 6.69
CA ALA A 102 16.20 -6.16 7.68
C ALA A 102 17.07 -5.08 7.04
N GLU A 103 17.71 -5.39 5.90
CA GLU A 103 18.52 -4.44 5.12
C GLU A 103 17.68 -3.25 4.62
N LEU A 104 16.50 -3.52 4.05
CA LEU A 104 15.69 -2.51 3.36
C LEU A 104 14.67 -1.82 4.28
N LEU A 105 14.17 -2.52 5.29
CA LEU A 105 13.14 -1.97 6.19
C LEU A 105 13.69 -1.51 7.53
N GLY A 106 14.91 -1.93 7.89
CA GLY A 106 15.50 -1.69 9.21
C GLY A 106 15.31 -2.87 10.16
N GLN A 107 16.23 -2.98 11.12
CA GLN A 107 16.18 -4.02 12.15
C GLN A 107 14.98 -3.82 13.07
N GLY A 108 14.32 -4.91 13.45
CA GLY A 108 13.17 -4.89 14.36
C GLY A 108 11.87 -4.36 13.77
N VAL A 109 11.83 -3.96 12.49
CA VAL A 109 10.58 -3.52 11.83
C VAL A 109 9.60 -4.67 11.60
N VAL A 110 10.12 -5.86 11.37
CA VAL A 110 9.32 -7.08 11.15
C VAL A 110 9.68 -8.12 12.18
N ASP A 111 8.69 -8.58 12.93
CA ASP A 111 8.87 -9.56 14.01
C ASP A 111 8.76 -11.01 13.48
N GLN A 112 8.01 -11.23 12.39
CA GLN A 112 7.88 -12.55 11.77
C GLN A 112 7.87 -12.45 10.24
N ILE A 113 8.84 -13.11 9.60
CA ILE A 113 8.95 -13.22 8.15
C ILE A 113 8.52 -14.62 7.73
N ILE A 114 7.51 -14.73 6.85
CA ILE A 114 7.03 -16.00 6.31
C ILE A 114 7.46 -16.14 4.85
N ASP A 115 8.13 -17.24 4.54
CA ASP A 115 8.44 -17.61 3.16
C ASP A 115 7.21 -18.20 2.48
N TYR A 116 6.46 -17.38 1.75
CA TYR A 116 5.22 -17.82 1.09
C TYR A 116 5.46 -18.85 -0.03
N THR A 117 6.72 -19.02 -0.46
CA THR A 117 7.08 -20.01 -1.49
C THR A 117 7.30 -21.41 -0.91
N LYS A 118 7.46 -21.51 0.41
CA LYS A 118 7.69 -22.77 1.13
C LYS A 118 6.55 -23.14 2.07
N GLN A 119 5.87 -22.16 2.64
CA GLN A 119 4.85 -22.37 3.65
C GLN A 119 3.63 -21.51 3.37
N ASP A 120 2.46 -22.05 3.68
CA ASP A 120 1.20 -21.32 3.61
C ASP A 120 1.05 -20.44 4.88
N PRO A 121 0.97 -19.10 4.75
CA PRO A 121 0.80 -18.21 5.90
C PRO A 121 -0.43 -18.57 6.76
N ALA A 122 -1.49 -19.12 6.17
CA ALA A 122 -2.70 -19.51 6.90
C ALA A 122 -2.46 -20.68 7.87
N LYS A 123 -1.39 -21.46 7.67
CA LYS A 123 -1.00 -22.59 8.54
C LYS A 123 0.05 -22.21 9.57
N VAL A 124 0.84 -21.17 9.28
CA VAL A 124 1.96 -20.73 10.12
C VAL A 124 1.49 -19.72 11.18
N ILE A 125 0.58 -18.83 10.81
CA ILE A 125 0.04 -17.83 11.73
C ILE A 125 -1.02 -18.51 12.61
N PRO A 126 -0.96 -18.38 13.95
CA PRO A 126 -1.98 -18.96 14.82
C PRO A 126 -3.38 -18.41 14.51
N ALA A 127 -4.39 -19.28 14.59
CA ALA A 127 -5.78 -18.85 14.44
C ALA A 127 -6.14 -17.80 15.51
N ARG A 128 -6.98 -16.83 15.13
CA ARG A 128 -7.47 -15.77 16.03
C ARG A 128 -6.35 -15.00 16.76
N SER A 129 -5.26 -14.69 16.05
CA SER A 129 -4.11 -13.97 16.61
C SER A 129 -3.81 -12.64 15.93
N VAL A 130 -4.46 -12.32 14.80
CA VAL A 130 -4.23 -11.09 14.03
C VAL A 130 -5.33 -10.07 14.33
N ASP A 131 -4.94 -8.89 14.83
CA ASP A 131 -5.86 -7.79 15.11
C ASP A 131 -6.08 -6.90 13.88
N PHE A 132 -5.05 -6.70 13.06
CA PHE A 132 -5.14 -5.86 11.87
C PHE A 132 -4.48 -6.52 10.68
N PHE A 133 -5.19 -6.63 9.57
CA PHE A 133 -4.67 -7.17 8.32
C PHE A 133 -4.79 -6.12 7.21
N PHE A 134 -3.63 -5.66 6.75
CA PHE A 134 -3.53 -4.81 5.57
C PHE A 134 -3.34 -5.68 4.32
N ASP A 135 -4.44 -5.94 3.63
CA ASP A 135 -4.45 -6.78 2.42
C ASP A 135 -3.98 -6.03 1.17
N THR A 136 -2.73 -6.30 0.80
CA THR A 136 -2.08 -5.82 -0.43
C THR A 136 -2.08 -6.87 -1.55
N THR A 137 -2.51 -8.11 -1.28
CA THR A 137 -2.44 -9.24 -2.23
C THR A 137 -3.81 -9.68 -2.77
N GLY A 138 -4.89 -9.12 -2.24
CA GLY A 138 -6.27 -9.47 -2.62
C GLY A 138 -6.74 -10.79 -1.99
N GLN A 139 -6.06 -11.26 -0.95
CA GLN A 139 -6.28 -12.57 -0.33
C GLN A 139 -7.00 -12.48 1.03
N ALA A 140 -7.57 -11.31 1.35
CA ALA A 140 -8.32 -11.05 2.59
C ALA A 140 -9.17 -12.25 3.09
N MET A 141 -9.97 -12.83 2.18
CA MET A 141 -10.93 -13.88 2.54
C MET A 141 -10.29 -15.22 2.89
N GLN A 142 -9.05 -15.47 2.47
CA GLN A 142 -8.33 -16.72 2.77
C GLN A 142 -7.82 -16.75 4.22
N PHE A 143 -7.64 -15.58 4.82
CA PHE A 143 -7.01 -15.41 6.13
C PHE A 143 -8.01 -15.06 7.25
N LEU A 144 -9.32 -15.19 7.02
CA LEU A 144 -10.35 -14.86 8.00
C LEU A 144 -10.19 -15.64 9.33
N SER A 145 -9.72 -16.88 9.27
CA SER A 145 -9.49 -17.71 10.46
C SER A 145 -8.35 -17.22 11.36
N LEU A 146 -7.44 -16.41 10.82
CA LEU A 146 -6.32 -15.82 11.57
C LEU A 146 -6.76 -14.64 12.43
N MET A 147 -7.89 -14.01 12.09
CA MET A 147 -8.31 -12.75 12.66
C MET A 147 -8.98 -12.93 14.03
N VAL A 148 -8.70 -12.02 14.97
CA VAL A 148 -9.36 -12.01 16.29
C VAL A 148 -10.85 -11.65 16.12
N PRO A 149 -11.81 -12.48 16.57
CA PRO A 149 -13.23 -12.15 16.41
C PRO A 149 -13.61 -10.88 17.16
N SER A 150 -14.56 -10.13 16.60
CA SER A 150 -15.20 -8.92 17.13
C SER A 150 -14.32 -7.66 17.23
N THR A 151 -13.00 -7.78 17.29
CA THR A 151 -12.08 -6.64 17.45
C THR A 151 -11.19 -6.38 16.26
N SER A 152 -11.06 -7.37 15.36
CA SER A 152 -10.13 -7.27 14.25
C SER A 152 -10.69 -6.54 13.03
N LEU A 153 -9.77 -5.95 12.27
CA LEU A 153 -10.07 -5.22 11.05
C LEU A 153 -9.19 -5.68 9.89
N ILE A 154 -9.82 -5.98 8.76
CA ILE A 154 -9.16 -6.15 7.47
C ILE A 154 -9.41 -4.90 6.62
N VAL A 155 -8.32 -4.30 6.12
CA VAL A 155 -8.38 -3.23 5.12
C VAL A 155 -7.68 -3.69 3.86
N SER A 156 -8.42 -3.77 2.76
CA SER A 156 -7.90 -4.21 1.46
C SER A 156 -7.77 -3.05 0.48
N ILE A 157 -6.67 -3.03 -0.27
CA ILE A 157 -6.46 -2.12 -1.41
C ILE A 157 -6.42 -2.86 -2.76
N SER A 158 -6.47 -4.20 -2.73
CA SER A 158 -6.21 -5.06 -3.91
C SER A 158 -7.43 -5.85 -4.38
N THR A 159 -8.54 -5.79 -3.64
CA THR A 159 -9.80 -6.41 -4.06
C THR A 159 -10.67 -5.42 -4.86
N LYS A 160 -11.78 -5.86 -5.45
CA LYS A 160 -12.67 -4.93 -6.17
C LYS A 160 -13.36 -3.99 -5.16
N PRO A 161 -13.37 -2.66 -5.34
CA PRO A 161 -14.16 -1.77 -4.48
C PRO A 161 -15.66 -2.03 -4.65
N SER A 162 -16.46 -1.62 -3.66
CA SER A 162 -17.90 -1.44 -3.87
C SER A 162 -18.14 -0.29 -4.86
N ALA A 163 -19.35 -0.19 -5.41
CA ALA A 163 -19.65 0.91 -6.32
C ALA A 163 -19.67 2.27 -5.60
N THR A 164 -20.06 2.32 -4.32
CA THR A 164 -20.03 3.56 -3.53
C THR A 164 -18.61 4.02 -3.26
N THR A 165 -17.73 3.11 -2.86
CA THR A 165 -16.30 3.40 -2.66
C THR A 165 -15.63 3.75 -3.98
N LEU A 166 -15.99 3.09 -5.09
CA LEU A 166 -15.47 3.42 -6.41
C LEU A 166 -15.97 4.79 -6.89
N GLN A 167 -17.25 5.12 -6.71
CA GLN A 167 -17.79 6.44 -7.10
C GLN A 167 -17.19 7.57 -6.26
N ALA A 168 -16.93 7.33 -4.98
CA ALA A 168 -16.28 8.29 -4.09
C ALA A 168 -14.76 8.39 -4.29
N SER A 169 -14.17 7.45 -5.03
CA SER A 169 -12.74 7.40 -5.31
C SER A 169 -12.28 8.60 -6.13
N SER A 170 -11.03 8.97 -5.93
CA SER A 170 -10.37 10.05 -6.68
C SER A 170 -10.23 9.73 -8.19
N VAL A 171 -10.42 8.48 -8.62
CA VAL A 171 -10.47 8.10 -10.07
C VAL A 171 -11.78 8.51 -10.74
N MET A 172 -12.89 8.54 -9.99
CA MET A 172 -14.23 8.84 -10.50
C MET A 172 -14.67 10.29 -10.26
N ARG A 173 -13.94 11.06 -9.43
CA ARG A 173 -14.16 12.51 -9.21
C ARG A 173 -13.71 13.38 -10.39
N ARG A 174 -14.12 13.03 -11.61
CA ARG A 174 -13.83 13.79 -12.83
C ARG A 174 -14.88 14.89 -13.08
N PRO A 175 -14.60 15.94 -13.88
CA PRO A 175 -15.58 16.98 -14.23
C PRO A 175 -16.88 16.43 -14.83
N ASP A 176 -16.79 15.33 -15.58
CA ASP A 176 -17.91 14.59 -16.17
C ASP A 176 -18.63 13.65 -15.18
N ASN A 177 -18.08 13.46 -13.97
CA ASN A 177 -18.54 12.60 -12.88
C ASN A 177 -19.29 11.35 -13.38
N PRO A 178 -18.60 10.49 -14.15
CA PRO A 178 -19.25 9.39 -14.85
C PRO A 178 -19.95 8.50 -13.84
N ARG A 179 -21.24 8.24 -14.05
CA ARG A 179 -22.00 7.35 -13.17
C ARG A 179 -21.76 5.91 -13.58
N ILE A 180 -21.41 5.07 -12.62
CA ILE A 180 -21.33 3.63 -12.85
C ILE A 180 -22.71 3.14 -13.34
N PRO A 181 -22.79 2.44 -14.48
CA PRO A 181 -24.04 1.88 -14.96
C PRO A 181 -24.72 1.01 -13.89
N TRP A 182 -26.04 1.00 -13.85
CA TRP A 182 -26.79 0.36 -12.77
C TRP A 182 -26.42 -1.12 -12.57
N PHE A 183 -26.18 -1.86 -13.67
CA PHE A 183 -25.77 -3.27 -13.62
C PHE A 183 -24.37 -3.45 -13.00
N GLY A 184 -23.43 -2.56 -13.33
CA GLY A 184 -22.10 -2.54 -12.73
C GLY A 184 -22.15 -2.19 -11.24
N ARG A 185 -23.06 -1.29 -10.86
CA ARG A 185 -23.31 -0.92 -9.47
C ARG A 185 -23.85 -2.10 -8.66
N VAL A 186 -24.81 -2.84 -9.20
CA VAL A 186 -25.34 -4.06 -8.59
C VAL A 186 -24.24 -5.12 -8.42
N PHE A 187 -23.44 -5.37 -9.47
CA PHE A 187 -22.36 -6.35 -9.43
C PHE A 187 -21.29 -6.02 -8.38
N LEU A 188 -20.78 -4.78 -8.37
CA LEU A 188 -19.74 -4.34 -7.43
C LEU A 188 -20.24 -4.33 -5.98
N ASN A 189 -21.46 -3.85 -5.75
CA ASN A 189 -22.07 -3.86 -4.42
C ASN A 189 -22.35 -5.28 -3.94
N GLY A 190 -22.83 -6.17 -4.82
CA GLY A 190 -23.04 -7.59 -4.48
C GLY A 190 -21.74 -8.28 -4.08
N GLY A 191 -20.65 -8.06 -4.82
CA GLY A 191 -19.34 -8.60 -4.49
C GLY A 191 -18.75 -8.06 -3.18
N ASP A 192 -18.95 -6.77 -2.88
CA ASP A 192 -18.57 -6.19 -1.58
C ASP A 192 -19.44 -6.73 -0.43
N ALA A 193 -20.76 -6.79 -0.61
CA ALA A 193 -21.70 -7.34 0.36
C ALA A 193 -21.38 -8.80 0.68
N LEU A 194 -21.05 -9.62 -0.31
CA LEU A 194 -20.65 -11.02 -0.09
C LEU A 194 -19.36 -11.12 0.74
N ARG A 195 -18.37 -10.27 0.49
CA ARG A 195 -17.12 -10.23 1.27
C ARG A 195 -17.36 -9.76 2.70
N ARG A 196 -18.13 -8.68 2.88
CA ARG A 196 -18.53 -8.19 4.21
C ARG A 196 -19.32 -9.24 4.97
N LEU A 197 -20.27 -9.91 4.33
CA LEU A 197 -21.05 -11.00 4.93
C LEU A 197 -20.15 -12.16 5.33
N ARG A 198 -19.22 -12.58 4.45
CA ARG A 198 -18.24 -13.62 4.79
C ARG A 198 -17.39 -13.21 5.97
N ALA A 199 -16.80 -12.02 5.98
CA ALA A 199 -15.99 -11.53 7.09
C ALA A 199 -16.80 -11.43 8.41
N TRP A 200 -18.02 -10.90 8.32
CA TRP A 200 -18.94 -10.80 9.45
C TRP A 200 -19.29 -12.16 10.07
N ARG A 201 -19.44 -13.22 9.28
CA ARG A 201 -19.64 -14.60 9.81
C ARG A 201 -18.47 -15.10 10.65
N TRP A 202 -17.28 -14.52 10.48
CA TRP A 202 -16.09 -14.80 11.30
C TRP A 202 -15.89 -13.76 12.43
N GLY A 203 -16.82 -12.80 12.58
CA GLY A 203 -16.70 -11.70 13.52
C GLY A 203 -15.66 -10.65 13.10
N VAL A 204 -15.31 -10.57 11.82
CA VAL A 204 -14.23 -9.70 11.34
C VAL A 204 -14.81 -8.47 10.64
N GLU A 205 -14.34 -7.27 11.00
CA GLU A 205 -14.65 -6.05 10.25
C GLU A 205 -13.84 -6.04 8.95
N TYR A 206 -14.49 -5.79 7.82
CA TYR A 206 -13.83 -5.74 6.51
C TYR A 206 -14.20 -4.45 5.79
N MET A 207 -13.20 -3.77 5.24
CA MET A 207 -13.41 -2.65 4.33
C MET A 207 -12.39 -2.62 3.19
N TYR A 208 -12.81 -2.03 2.07
CA TYR A 208 -11.91 -1.63 1.00
C TYR A 208 -11.53 -0.17 1.16
N TRP A 209 -10.24 0.16 1.01
CA TRP A 209 -9.75 1.53 1.06
C TRP A 209 -9.27 2.01 -0.31
N PHE A 210 -9.75 3.18 -0.71
CA PHE A 210 -9.23 3.90 -1.87
C PHE A 210 -8.37 5.07 -1.38
N LEU A 211 -7.19 5.24 -1.97
CA LEU A 211 -6.30 6.34 -1.65
C LEU A 211 -6.97 7.69 -1.89
N ASP A 212 -7.00 8.54 -0.86
CA ASP A 212 -7.34 9.95 -1.03
C ASP A 212 -6.06 10.79 -1.07
N PRO A 213 -5.60 11.24 -2.24
CA PRO A 213 -4.34 11.98 -2.32
C PRO A 213 -4.44 13.33 -1.62
N THR A 214 -3.56 13.61 -0.66
CA THR A 214 -3.48 14.92 -0.01
C THR A 214 -2.03 15.34 0.23
N GLY A 215 -1.75 16.63 0.06
CA GLY A 215 -0.46 17.24 0.41
C GLY A 215 -0.17 17.15 1.91
N LYS A 216 -1.22 17.16 2.75
CA LYS A 216 -1.10 17.02 4.22
C LYS A 216 -0.53 15.65 4.64
N ASP A 217 -0.98 14.57 4.01
CA ASP A 217 -0.42 13.25 4.28
C ASP A 217 1.03 13.15 3.78
N LEU A 218 1.34 13.79 2.65
CA LEU A 218 2.71 13.86 2.14
C LEU A 218 3.63 14.66 3.08
N ASP A 219 3.16 15.76 3.66
CA ASP A 219 3.92 16.52 4.65
C ASP A 219 4.12 15.71 5.95
N THR A 220 3.13 14.91 6.35
CA THR A 220 3.26 13.95 7.45
C THR A 220 4.37 12.93 7.18
N LEU A 221 4.34 12.30 5.99
CA LEU A 221 5.38 11.36 5.57
C LEU A 221 6.75 12.01 5.47
N ARG A 222 6.82 13.26 5.01
CA ARG A 222 8.07 14.03 4.99
C ARG A 222 8.66 14.12 6.40
N GLY A 223 7.85 14.46 7.41
CA GLY A 223 8.30 14.49 8.80
C GLY A 223 8.90 13.15 9.24
N TYR A 224 8.22 12.04 8.99
CA TYR A 224 8.73 10.71 9.35
C TYR A 224 10.03 10.33 8.63
N VAL A 225 10.20 10.76 7.40
CA VAL A 225 11.43 10.54 6.63
C VAL A 225 12.57 11.40 7.15
N GLU A 226 12.32 12.67 7.46
CA GLU A 226 13.33 13.58 8.01
C GLU A 226 13.77 13.16 9.43
N ASP A 227 12.84 12.60 10.22
CA ASP A 227 13.11 11.99 11.53
C ASP A 227 13.81 10.63 11.45
N GLY A 228 14.03 10.08 10.24
CA GLY A 228 14.63 8.76 10.04
C GLY A 228 13.74 7.57 10.43
N LYS A 229 12.45 7.80 10.71
CA LYS A 229 11.47 6.75 11.07
C LYS A 229 10.90 6.02 9.86
N LEU A 230 11.07 6.58 8.66
CA LEU A 230 10.61 5.99 7.40
C LEU A 230 11.69 6.13 6.33
N VAL A 231 12.12 5.01 5.74
CA VAL A 231 13.15 4.97 4.70
C VAL A 231 12.52 4.58 3.36
N PRO A 232 12.82 5.32 2.27
CA PRO A 232 12.40 4.95 0.92
C PRO A 232 12.97 3.61 0.49
N VAL A 233 12.12 2.76 -0.10
CA VAL A 233 12.55 1.47 -0.67
C VAL A 233 12.41 1.53 -2.19
N VAL A 234 13.52 1.83 -2.87
CA VAL A 234 13.62 1.92 -4.33
C VAL A 234 14.40 0.72 -4.85
N GLY A 235 13.72 -0.19 -5.55
CA GLY A 235 14.38 -1.39 -6.11
C GLY A 235 15.02 -1.18 -7.47
N ALA A 236 14.57 -0.18 -8.23
CA ALA A 236 15.14 0.16 -9.53
C ALA A 236 14.98 1.65 -9.84
N ARG A 237 16.01 2.23 -10.44
CA ARG A 237 15.98 3.56 -11.07
C ARG A 237 16.27 3.38 -12.55
N VAL A 238 15.43 3.95 -13.39
CA VAL A 238 15.51 3.76 -14.84
C VAL A 238 15.43 5.12 -15.52
N ASP A 239 16.42 5.44 -16.35
CA ASP A 239 16.38 6.63 -17.19
C ASP A 239 15.21 6.50 -18.18
N MET A 240 14.31 7.49 -18.21
CA MET A 240 13.14 7.49 -19.09
C MET A 240 13.52 7.45 -20.57
N ARG A 241 14.75 7.86 -20.93
CA ARG A 241 15.28 7.81 -22.31
C ARG A 241 15.68 6.40 -22.74
N ASP A 242 15.95 5.51 -21.79
CA ASP A 242 16.27 4.10 -22.06
C ASP A 242 14.98 3.29 -22.17
N ILE A 243 14.33 3.37 -23.35
CA ILE A 243 13.03 2.75 -23.62
C ILE A 243 13.06 1.23 -23.40
N ALA A 244 14.21 0.58 -23.64
CA ALA A 244 14.35 -0.86 -23.41
C ALA A 244 14.24 -1.19 -21.92
N LYS A 245 14.97 -0.47 -21.05
CA LYS A 245 14.86 -0.65 -19.60
C LYS A 245 13.52 -0.19 -19.04
N VAL A 246 12.92 0.85 -19.60
CA VAL A 246 11.56 1.27 -19.21
C VAL A 246 10.57 0.14 -19.48
N ARG A 247 10.65 -0.51 -20.65
CA ARG A 247 9.80 -1.66 -20.97
C ARG A 247 10.03 -2.82 -20.00
N GLU A 248 11.28 -3.17 -19.73
CA GLU A 248 11.63 -4.22 -18.77
C GLU A 248 11.07 -3.92 -17.36
N ALA A 249 11.23 -2.69 -16.88
CA ALA A 249 10.70 -2.25 -15.60
C ALA A 249 9.16 -2.30 -15.53
N CYS A 250 8.49 -1.91 -16.62
CA CYS A 250 7.04 -2.02 -16.76
C CYS A 250 6.59 -3.48 -16.74
N GLU A 251 7.27 -4.35 -17.49
CA GLU A 251 6.98 -5.79 -17.51
C GLU A 251 7.18 -6.45 -16.15
N LEU A 252 8.26 -6.11 -15.45
CA LEU A 252 8.52 -6.59 -14.09
C LEU A 252 7.39 -6.20 -13.14
N THR A 253 6.93 -4.95 -13.22
CA THR A 253 5.82 -4.43 -12.42
C THR A 253 4.50 -5.11 -12.79
N TYR A 254 4.23 -5.28 -14.08
CA TYR A 254 3.02 -5.93 -14.59
C TYR A 254 2.93 -7.41 -14.18
N ARG A 255 4.05 -8.14 -14.25
CA ARG A 255 4.13 -9.54 -13.79
C ARG A 255 3.98 -9.66 -12.26
N GLY A 256 4.20 -8.58 -11.52
CA GLY A 256 4.05 -8.52 -10.06
C GLY A 256 5.04 -9.40 -9.28
N LYS A 257 6.09 -9.92 -9.94
CA LYS A 257 7.08 -10.83 -9.37
C LYS A 257 8.49 -10.28 -9.54
N GLY A 258 9.38 -10.55 -8.58
CA GLY A 258 10.80 -10.20 -8.66
C GLY A 258 11.16 -8.78 -8.19
N GLY A 259 10.29 -7.78 -8.37
CA GLY A 259 10.58 -6.40 -7.97
C GLY A 259 10.71 -6.17 -6.45
N LEU A 260 11.52 -5.18 -6.05
CA LEU A 260 11.68 -4.72 -4.67
C LEU A 260 11.16 -3.27 -4.57
N GLY A 261 10.33 -2.98 -3.58
CA GLY A 261 9.82 -1.63 -3.34
C GLY A 261 9.23 -0.98 -4.58
N LYS A 262 9.68 0.23 -4.89
CA LYS A 262 9.27 1.01 -6.07
C LYS A 262 10.34 1.03 -7.15
N THR A 263 9.88 0.95 -8.39
CA THR A 263 10.66 1.37 -9.56
C THR A 263 10.39 2.85 -9.82
N VAL A 264 11.46 3.63 -9.97
CA VAL A 264 11.42 5.07 -10.25
C VAL A 264 11.95 5.32 -11.66
N LEU A 265 11.20 6.06 -12.46
CA LEU A 265 11.65 6.54 -13.76
C LEU A 265 12.23 7.95 -13.61
N GLU A 266 13.46 8.14 -14.06
CA GLU A 266 14.17 9.41 -14.02
C GLU A 266 13.92 10.15 -15.33
N VAL A 267 13.09 11.18 -15.27
CA VAL A 267 12.64 11.94 -16.46
C VAL A 267 13.59 13.08 -16.80
N ILE A 268 14.15 13.74 -15.79
CA ILE A 268 15.10 14.84 -15.92
C ILE A 268 16.33 14.47 -15.09
N ARG A 269 17.52 14.56 -15.69
CA ARG A 269 18.78 14.44 -14.95
C ARG A 269 19.01 15.75 -14.19
N THR A 270 18.88 15.72 -12.87
CA THR A 270 19.32 16.80 -11.97
C THR A 270 20.78 16.63 -11.65
#